data_AF-I2K5Z6-F1
#
_entry.id   AF-I2K5Z6-F1
#
_cell.length_a   1.000
_cell.length_b   1.000
_cell.length_c   1.000
_cell.angle_alpha   90.00
_cell.angle_beta   90.00
_cell.angle_gamma   90.00
#
_symmetry.space_group_name_H-M   'P 1'
#
loop_
_entity.id
_entity.type
_entity.pdbx_description
1 polymer ?
#
loop_
_entity_poly.entity_id
_entity_poly.type
_entity_poly.pdbx_seq_one_letter_code
_entity_poly.pdbx_strand_id
1 'polypeptide(L)'
;MNRFKEKLNHFSELVMFKHSVFSLPFIFIAMLVAAQGWFGWKLLFLGTMAAVTARNFAMGVNRYLDRDIDRLNPRTKGRPSVDGRVSNEQMVGFIVLNALLFMVVAYFVNSLAFKLSLPILIVLGAYTFFKRFSSMAHLILGVSLGLAPIAGVVAVNGEITLWSIYLAMGVMFWVAGFDLLYSLQDIEFDKAHGLHSIPSKFGANKTMWIARLFHFFAIVFWAAFVVAAGLAFWAQLAIVFSTIMLGYEHYIVNKDFTKIDKAFFTVNGYLGFVF
;
A
#
# COMPACT_ATOMS: atom_id res chain seq x y z
N MET A 1 33.10 0.05 -11.01
CA MET A 1 31.97 1.01 -10.95
C MET A 1 30.65 0.45 -11.51
N ASN A 2 30.67 -0.50 -12.47
CA ASN A 2 29.44 -1.09 -13.06
C ASN A 2 28.69 -2.09 -12.16
N ARG A 3 29.37 -3.01 -11.46
CA ARG A 3 28.70 -4.04 -10.62
C ARG A 3 27.88 -3.48 -9.45
N PHE A 4 28.28 -2.35 -8.86
CA PHE A 4 27.53 -1.72 -7.77
C PHE A 4 26.27 -1.02 -8.30
N LYS A 5 26.38 -0.34 -9.44
CA LYS A 5 25.22 0.24 -10.14
C LYS A 5 24.24 -0.83 -10.61
N GLU A 6 24.72 -1.96 -11.13
CA GLU A 6 23.88 -3.12 -11.50
C GLU A 6 23.13 -3.68 -10.28
N LYS A 7 23.83 -3.88 -9.15
CA LYS A 7 23.17 -4.32 -7.91
C LYS A 7 22.11 -3.32 -7.44
N LEU A 8 22.41 -2.02 -7.44
CA LEU A 8 21.44 -0.99 -7.10
C LEU A 8 20.24 -0.98 -8.05
N ASN A 9 20.46 -1.19 -9.35
CA ASN A 9 19.38 -1.30 -10.32
C ASN A 9 18.49 -2.51 -10.03
N HIS A 10 19.07 -3.69 -9.74
CA HIS A 10 18.29 -4.87 -9.35
C HIS A 10 17.49 -4.66 -8.06
N PHE A 11 18.06 -3.96 -7.06
CA PHE A 11 17.30 -3.60 -5.85
C PHE A 11 16.23 -2.54 -6.13
N SER A 12 16.45 -1.61 -7.03
CA SER A 12 15.44 -0.63 -7.44
C SER A 12 14.28 -1.26 -8.23
N GLU A 13 14.54 -2.33 -8.98
CA GLU A 13 13.49 -3.14 -9.63
C GLU A 13 12.65 -3.91 -8.61
N LEU A 14 13.23 -4.30 -7.46
CA LEU A 14 12.48 -4.86 -6.33
C LEU A 14 11.61 -3.79 -5.66
N VAL A 15 12.11 -2.56 -5.55
CA VAL A 15 11.43 -1.40 -4.97
C VAL A 15 10.82 -0.56 -6.09
N MET A 16 9.71 -1.02 -6.65
CA MET A 16 8.94 -0.27 -7.63
C MET A 16 8.50 1.10 -7.05
N PHE A 17 9.30 2.15 -7.31
CA PHE A 17 9.08 3.54 -6.86
C PHE A 17 7.67 4.03 -7.16
N LYS A 18 7.07 3.55 -8.25
CA LYS A 18 5.69 3.85 -8.66
C LYS A 18 4.66 3.53 -7.57
N HIS A 19 4.89 2.52 -6.73
CA HIS A 19 3.94 2.18 -5.66
C HIS A 19 4.15 2.99 -4.37
N SER A 20 5.31 3.62 -4.18
CA SER A 20 5.56 4.51 -3.02
C SER A 20 4.71 5.78 -3.08
N VAL A 21 4.27 6.15 -4.28
CA VAL A 21 3.34 7.27 -4.54
C VAL A 21 2.00 7.08 -3.82
N PHE A 22 1.59 5.84 -3.50
CA PHE A 22 0.28 5.60 -2.87
C PHE A 22 0.28 5.79 -1.35
N SER A 23 1.40 5.53 -0.66
CA SER A 23 1.42 5.56 0.81
C SER A 23 1.93 6.89 1.39
N LEU A 24 2.87 7.55 0.71
CA LEU A 24 3.47 8.81 1.18
C LEU A 24 2.46 9.94 1.37
N PRO A 25 1.51 10.19 0.44
CA PRO A 25 0.54 11.27 0.62
C PRO A 25 -0.27 11.11 1.90
N PHE A 26 -0.78 9.92 2.19
CA PHE A 26 -1.61 9.69 3.38
C PHE A 26 -0.84 9.81 4.70
N ILE A 27 0.47 9.50 4.71
CA ILE A 27 1.34 9.82 5.87
C ILE A 27 1.37 11.32 6.07
N PHE A 28 1.65 12.08 5.01
CA PHE A 28 1.82 13.53 5.10
C PHE A 28 0.50 14.29 5.33
N ILE A 29 -0.62 13.81 4.79
CA ILE A 29 -1.95 14.33 5.09
C ILE A 29 -2.23 14.21 6.58
N ALA A 30 -2.00 13.03 7.16
CA ALA A 30 -2.19 12.82 8.59
C ALA A 30 -1.26 13.73 9.41
N MET A 31 -0.01 13.89 8.99
CA MET A 31 0.93 14.80 9.68
C MET A 31 0.53 16.28 9.57
N LEU A 32 0.07 16.73 8.40
CA LEU A 32 -0.39 18.11 8.18
C LEU A 32 -1.63 18.43 9.02
N VAL A 33 -2.60 17.50 9.04
CA VAL A 33 -3.82 17.66 9.83
C VAL A 33 -3.52 17.62 11.32
N ALA A 34 -2.67 16.68 11.77
CA ALA A 34 -2.27 16.58 13.17
C ALA A 34 -1.51 17.83 13.66
N ALA A 35 -0.61 18.36 12.83
CA ALA A 35 0.17 19.56 13.15
C ALA A 35 -0.59 20.88 12.91
N GLN A 36 -1.81 20.83 12.38
CA GLN A 36 -2.58 22.00 11.92
C GLN A 36 -1.79 22.90 10.95
N GLY A 37 -0.97 22.29 10.09
CA GLY A 37 -0.05 22.99 9.21
C GLY A 37 1.31 22.30 9.10
N TRP A 38 2.37 23.08 8.92
CA TRP A 38 3.71 22.54 8.69
C TRP A 38 4.27 21.80 9.92
N PHE A 39 4.53 20.50 9.77
CA PHE A 39 5.04 19.63 10.83
C PHE A 39 6.58 19.66 11.01
N GLY A 40 7.31 20.45 10.21
CA GLY A 40 8.76 20.65 10.36
C GLY A 40 9.64 19.69 9.55
N TRP A 41 10.86 20.16 9.22
CA TRP A 41 11.84 19.41 8.43
C TRP A 41 12.30 18.09 9.06
N LYS A 42 12.40 18.05 10.39
CA LYS A 42 12.77 16.84 11.13
C LYS A 42 11.77 15.72 10.86
N LEU A 43 10.48 16.00 11.03
CA LEU A 43 9.42 15.02 10.82
C LEU A 43 9.25 14.69 9.33
N LEU A 44 9.52 15.62 8.41
CA LEU A 44 9.57 15.31 6.98
C LEU A 44 10.63 14.24 6.67
N PHE A 45 11.84 14.44 7.17
CA PHE A 45 12.94 13.52 6.96
C PHE A 45 12.66 12.15 7.61
N LEU A 46 12.27 12.14 8.88
CA LEU A 46 11.97 10.90 9.60
C LEU A 46 10.76 10.16 9.01
N GLY A 47 9.69 10.86 8.66
CA GLY A 47 8.50 10.29 8.03
C GLY A 47 8.81 9.67 6.66
N THR A 48 9.64 10.33 5.85
CA THR A 48 10.10 9.80 4.56
C THR A 48 10.95 8.55 4.76
N MET A 49 11.91 8.59 5.69
CA MET A 49 12.77 7.44 6.01
C MET A 49 11.96 6.25 6.53
N ALA A 50 10.98 6.51 7.40
CA ALA A 50 10.07 5.48 7.91
C ALA A 50 9.26 4.85 6.77
N ALA A 51 8.69 5.65 5.88
CA ALA A 51 7.92 5.17 4.74
C ALA A 51 8.76 4.31 3.79
N VAL A 52 9.97 4.77 3.44
CA VAL A 52 10.88 4.04 2.54
C VAL A 52 11.32 2.71 3.15
N THR A 53 11.75 2.71 4.41
CA THR A 53 12.24 1.51 5.10
C THR A 53 11.12 0.49 5.33
N ALA A 54 9.94 0.92 5.79
CA ALA A 54 8.78 0.05 5.92
C ALA A 54 8.34 -0.55 4.58
N ARG A 55 8.35 0.25 3.51
CA ARG A 55 7.99 -0.23 2.17
C ARG A 55 8.99 -1.25 1.64
N ASN A 56 10.28 -0.98 1.78
CA ASN A 56 11.34 -1.90 1.39
C ASN A 56 11.24 -3.22 2.13
N PHE A 57 10.99 -3.16 3.45
CA PHE A 57 10.73 -4.35 4.25
C PHE A 57 9.54 -5.15 3.70
N ALA A 58 8.38 -4.52 3.52
CA ALA A 58 7.16 -5.19 3.04
C ALA A 58 7.36 -5.82 1.64
N MET A 59 8.00 -5.10 0.72
CA MET A 59 8.32 -5.60 -0.62
C MET A 59 9.34 -6.73 -0.59
N GLY A 60 10.37 -6.61 0.25
CA GLY A 60 11.39 -7.64 0.44
C GLY A 60 10.77 -8.94 0.95
N VAL A 61 9.97 -8.87 2.01
CA VAL A 61 9.25 -10.03 2.56
C VAL A 61 8.35 -10.64 1.51
N ASN A 62 7.57 -9.81 0.79
CA ASN A 62 6.69 -10.32 -0.25
C ASN A 62 7.43 -11.08 -1.34
N ARG A 63 8.50 -10.51 -1.88
CA ARG A 63 9.26 -11.10 -2.99
C ARG A 63 10.07 -12.31 -2.57
N TYR A 64 10.49 -12.36 -1.31
CA TYR A 64 11.19 -13.50 -0.75
C TYR A 64 10.25 -14.69 -0.55
N LEU A 65 9.08 -14.45 0.05
CA LEU A 65 8.13 -15.51 0.38
C LEU A 65 7.28 -15.98 -0.80
N ASP A 66 6.96 -15.14 -1.78
CA ASP A 66 6.13 -15.53 -2.94
C ASP A 66 6.95 -16.18 -4.08
N ARG A 67 8.26 -16.44 -3.89
CA ARG A 67 9.17 -16.85 -4.98
C ARG A 67 8.83 -18.22 -5.63
N ASP A 68 8.28 -19.14 -4.85
CA ASP A 68 7.77 -20.44 -5.33
C ASP A 68 6.56 -20.29 -6.24
N ILE A 69 5.71 -19.29 -6.01
CA ILE A 69 4.54 -18.99 -6.83
C ILE A 69 4.93 -18.09 -8.01
N ASP A 70 5.76 -17.08 -7.75
CA ASP A 70 6.18 -16.07 -8.73
C ASP A 70 6.96 -16.69 -9.89
N ARG A 71 7.67 -17.81 -9.68
CA ARG A 71 8.39 -18.53 -10.75
C ARG A 71 7.46 -19.18 -11.76
N LEU A 72 6.23 -19.50 -11.35
CA LEU A 72 5.23 -20.16 -12.19
C LEU A 72 4.38 -19.15 -12.96
N ASN A 73 4.21 -17.93 -12.43
CA ASN A 73 3.40 -16.90 -13.08
C ASN A 73 4.18 -16.20 -14.22
N PRO A 74 3.67 -16.21 -15.47
CA PRO A 74 4.32 -15.57 -16.62
C PRO A 74 4.64 -14.09 -16.43
N ARG A 75 3.85 -13.37 -15.61
CA ARG A 75 4.01 -11.95 -15.30
C ARG A 75 5.14 -11.67 -14.32
N THR A 76 5.48 -12.64 -13.48
CA THR A 76 6.39 -12.43 -12.33
C THR A 76 7.66 -13.26 -12.40
N LYS A 77 7.76 -14.21 -13.32
CA LYS A 77 8.93 -15.08 -13.51
C LYS A 77 10.25 -14.31 -13.77
N GLY A 78 10.17 -13.08 -14.29
CA GLY A 78 11.32 -12.22 -14.57
C GLY A 78 11.74 -11.31 -13.40
N ARG A 79 11.21 -11.52 -12.18
CA ARG A 79 11.58 -10.72 -11.01
C ARG A 79 13.01 -11.04 -10.56
N PRO A 80 13.80 -10.07 -10.08
CA PRO A 80 15.17 -10.31 -9.58
C PRO A 80 15.25 -11.33 -8.42
N SER A 81 14.17 -11.46 -7.65
CA SER A 81 14.06 -12.46 -6.57
C SER A 81 13.87 -13.89 -7.09
N VAL A 82 13.41 -14.06 -8.33
CA VAL A 82 13.07 -15.36 -8.95
C VAL A 82 14.18 -15.82 -9.88
N ASP A 83 14.69 -14.94 -10.73
CA ASP A 83 15.66 -15.27 -11.78
C ASP A 83 17.12 -15.39 -11.29
N GLY A 84 17.35 -15.21 -9.99
CA GLY A 84 18.65 -15.40 -9.35
C GLY A 84 19.57 -14.18 -9.40
N ARG A 85 19.14 -13.05 -9.96
CA ARG A 85 19.91 -11.79 -9.93
C ARG A 85 20.15 -11.26 -8.51
N VAL A 86 19.29 -11.65 -7.55
CA VAL A 86 19.47 -11.39 -6.12
C VAL A 86 19.40 -12.71 -5.35
N SER A 87 20.48 -13.02 -4.62
CA SER A 87 20.58 -14.23 -3.78
C SER A 87 19.65 -14.21 -2.56
N ASN A 88 19.43 -15.38 -1.95
CA ASN A 88 18.59 -15.50 -0.76
C ASN A 88 19.15 -14.69 0.41
N GLU A 89 20.47 -14.75 0.60
CA GLU A 89 21.18 -14.07 1.68
C GLU A 89 21.08 -12.56 1.50
N GLN A 90 21.14 -12.07 0.26
CA GLN A 90 20.91 -10.67 -0.06
C GLN A 90 19.47 -10.22 0.21
N MET A 91 18.47 -11.04 -0.10
CA MET A 91 17.07 -10.74 0.20
C MET A 91 16.82 -10.67 1.71
N VAL A 92 17.29 -11.67 2.47
CA VAL A 92 17.15 -11.69 3.93
C VAL A 92 17.90 -10.51 4.56
N GLY A 93 19.13 -10.24 4.13
CA GLY A 93 19.90 -9.08 4.58
C GLY A 93 19.18 -7.76 4.30
N PHE A 94 18.57 -7.61 3.12
CA PHE A 94 17.77 -6.43 2.77
C PHE A 94 16.53 -6.27 3.67
N ILE A 95 15.81 -7.35 3.93
CA ILE A 95 14.63 -7.36 4.81
C ILE A 95 15.03 -6.94 6.23
N VAL A 96 16.03 -7.62 6.81
CA VAL A 96 16.47 -7.36 8.19
C VAL A 96 17.00 -5.93 8.34
N LEU A 97 17.82 -5.47 7.38
CA LEU A 97 18.33 -4.10 7.39
C LEU A 97 17.20 -3.07 7.39
N ASN A 98 16.21 -3.21 6.52
CA ASN A 98 15.11 -2.26 6.44
C ASN A 98 14.17 -2.32 7.66
N ALA A 99 13.97 -3.50 8.26
CA ALA A 99 13.25 -3.63 9.53
C ALA A 99 13.96 -2.86 10.66
N LEU A 100 15.27 -3.06 10.81
CA LEU A 100 16.07 -2.37 11.83
C LEU A 100 16.09 -0.86 11.60
N LEU A 101 16.29 -0.41 10.36
CA LEU A 101 16.26 1.01 10.02
C LEU A 101 14.90 1.64 10.34
N PHE A 102 13.79 0.96 10.03
CA PHE A 102 12.45 1.42 10.38
C PHE A 102 12.27 1.59 11.89
N MET A 103 12.72 0.61 12.69
CA MET A 103 12.64 0.68 14.15
C MET A 103 13.53 1.79 14.73
N VAL A 104 14.73 1.99 14.18
CA VAL A 104 15.63 3.08 14.58
C VAL A 104 15.00 4.44 14.27
N VAL A 105 14.42 4.61 13.08
CA VAL A 105 13.72 5.85 12.73
C VAL A 105 12.54 6.08 13.68
N ALA A 106 11.73 5.06 13.95
CA ALA A 106 10.60 5.16 14.87
C ALA A 106 11.03 5.55 16.30
N TYR A 107 12.18 5.06 16.76
CA TYR A 107 12.79 5.48 18.04
C TYR A 107 13.09 6.98 18.09
N PHE A 108 13.60 7.57 16.99
CA PHE A 108 13.87 9.00 16.90
C PHE A 108 12.63 9.88 16.70
N VAL A 109 11.47 9.28 16.40
CA VAL A 109 10.18 9.96 16.26
C VAL A 109 9.57 10.20 17.64
N ASN A 110 9.12 9.13 18.33
CA ASN A 110 8.64 9.17 19.71
C ASN A 110 8.42 7.75 20.28
N SER A 111 8.06 7.66 21.58
CA SER A 111 7.90 6.39 22.29
C SER A 111 6.74 5.53 21.75
N LEU A 112 5.63 6.14 21.32
CA LEU A 112 4.51 5.40 20.74
C LEU A 112 4.87 4.85 19.36
N ALA A 113 5.52 5.65 18.52
CA ALA A 113 6.03 5.21 17.21
C ALA A 113 6.95 4.00 17.34
N PHE A 114 7.88 4.02 18.30
CA PHE A 114 8.76 2.88 18.57
C PHE A 114 8.01 1.64 19.07
N LYS A 115 7.04 1.80 19.98
CA LYS A 115 6.21 0.66 20.44
C LYS A 115 5.40 0.04 19.30
N LEU A 116 4.89 0.87 18.39
CA LEU A 116 4.10 0.43 17.24
C LEU A 116 4.94 -0.08 16.07
N SER A 117 6.25 0.18 16.03
CA SER A 117 7.07 -0.21 14.88
C SER A 117 7.10 -1.73 14.66
N LEU A 118 7.20 -2.51 15.74
CA LEU A 118 7.20 -3.97 15.64
C LEU A 118 5.83 -4.52 15.19
N PRO A 119 4.69 -4.15 15.82
CA PRO A 119 3.37 -4.50 15.32
C PRO A 119 3.14 -4.13 13.84
N ILE A 120 3.58 -2.93 13.41
CA ILE A 120 3.46 -2.50 12.02
C ILE A 120 4.25 -3.43 11.09
N LEU A 121 5.52 -3.75 11.42
CA LEU A 121 6.32 -4.68 10.62
C LEU A 121 5.67 -6.07 10.54
N ILE A 122 5.07 -6.55 11.63
CA ILE A 122 4.34 -7.84 11.63
C ILE A 122 3.20 -7.80 10.62
N VAL A 123 2.35 -6.76 10.64
CA VAL A 123 1.24 -6.62 9.69
C VAL A 123 1.76 -6.55 8.24
N LEU A 124 2.79 -5.74 7.99
CA LEU A 124 3.39 -5.59 6.67
C LEU A 124 3.99 -6.90 6.14
N GLY A 125 4.56 -7.74 7.00
CA GLY A 125 5.08 -9.06 6.61
C GLY A 125 3.97 -10.09 6.44
N ALA A 126 2.95 -10.04 7.30
CA ALA A 126 1.88 -11.03 7.37
C ALA A 126 1.07 -11.10 6.07
N TYR A 127 0.84 -9.98 5.37
CA TYR A 127 -0.03 -9.93 4.17
C TYR A 127 0.34 -10.99 3.11
N THR A 128 1.63 -11.28 2.95
CA THR A 128 2.10 -12.22 1.94
C THR A 128 1.63 -13.65 2.24
N PHE A 129 1.55 -14.03 3.51
CA PHE A 129 1.06 -15.34 3.92
C PHE A 129 -0.45 -15.49 3.67
N PHE A 130 -1.24 -14.42 3.83
CA PHE A 130 -2.69 -14.48 3.66
C PHE A 130 -3.12 -14.93 2.27
N LYS A 131 -2.35 -14.61 1.22
CA LYS A 131 -2.63 -15.06 -0.15
C LYS A 131 -2.70 -16.58 -0.29
N ARG A 132 -1.99 -17.32 0.56
CA ARG A 132 -1.90 -18.78 0.51
C ARG A 132 -3.10 -19.50 1.12
N PHE A 133 -3.91 -18.82 1.93
CA PHE A 133 -5.00 -19.47 2.66
C PHE A 133 -6.31 -18.67 2.72
N SER A 134 -6.33 -17.40 2.30
CA SER A 134 -7.52 -16.55 2.40
C SER A 134 -7.63 -15.51 1.30
N SER A 135 -8.85 -15.40 0.74
CA SER A 135 -9.24 -14.33 -0.18
C SER A 135 -9.35 -12.96 0.50
N MET A 136 -9.16 -12.88 1.82
CA MET A 136 -9.07 -11.63 2.56
C MET A 136 -7.72 -10.93 2.43
N ALA A 137 -6.77 -11.49 1.65
CA ALA A 137 -5.46 -10.88 1.40
C ALA A 137 -5.56 -9.42 0.92
N HIS A 138 -6.57 -9.09 0.11
CA HIS A 138 -6.84 -7.71 -0.36
C HIS A 138 -7.13 -6.75 0.80
N LEU A 139 -7.89 -7.20 1.81
CA LEU A 139 -8.19 -6.40 3.00
C LEU A 139 -6.96 -6.25 3.89
N ILE A 140 -6.14 -7.29 4.04
CA ILE A 140 -4.90 -7.22 4.82
C ILE A 140 -3.87 -6.30 4.13
N LEU A 141 -3.81 -6.31 2.80
CA LEU A 141 -3.04 -5.33 2.04
C LEU A 141 -3.59 -3.91 2.28
N GLY A 142 -4.91 -3.76 2.29
CA GLY A 142 -5.59 -2.52 2.68
C GLY A 142 -5.17 -2.04 4.07
N VAL A 143 -5.22 -2.91 5.08
CA VAL A 143 -4.77 -2.60 6.45
C VAL A 143 -3.31 -2.15 6.44
N SER A 144 -2.46 -2.86 5.69
CA SER A 144 -1.03 -2.53 5.58
C SER A 144 -0.78 -1.10 5.11
N LEU A 145 -1.54 -0.62 4.13
CA LEU A 145 -1.46 0.78 3.67
C LEU A 145 -2.24 1.74 4.58
N GLY A 146 -3.34 1.29 5.19
CA GLY A 146 -4.12 2.05 6.17
C GLY A 146 -3.34 2.40 7.44
N LEU A 147 -2.28 1.65 7.76
CA LEU A 147 -1.35 2.01 8.83
C LEU A 147 -0.52 3.28 8.53
N ALA A 148 -0.44 3.71 7.26
CA ALA A 148 0.32 4.88 6.86
C ALA A 148 -0.20 6.19 7.50
N PRO A 149 -1.50 6.55 7.39
CA PRO A 149 -2.04 7.71 8.12
C PRO A 149 -1.97 7.56 9.65
N ILE A 150 -2.10 6.34 10.19
CA ILE A 150 -1.89 6.08 11.63
C ILE A 150 -0.46 6.43 12.05
N ALA A 151 0.54 6.01 11.28
CA ALA A 151 1.93 6.36 11.53
C ALA A 151 2.17 7.88 11.45
N GLY A 152 1.50 8.56 10.52
CA GLY A 152 1.57 10.02 10.38
C GLY A 152 1.06 10.77 11.60
N VAL A 153 -0.14 10.45 12.10
CA VAL A 153 -0.69 11.11 13.31
C VAL A 153 0.13 10.76 14.55
N VAL A 154 0.58 9.51 14.68
CA VAL A 154 1.43 9.09 15.80
C VAL A 154 2.75 9.85 15.79
N ALA A 155 3.33 10.12 14.61
CA ALA A 155 4.59 10.83 14.49
C ALA A 155 4.51 12.28 15.01
N VAL A 156 3.36 12.93 14.86
CA VAL A 156 3.14 14.32 15.30
C VAL A 156 2.60 14.39 16.73
N ASN A 157 1.50 13.70 17.02
CA ASN A 157 0.77 13.87 18.28
C ASN A 157 1.19 12.87 19.36
N GLY A 158 1.85 11.76 18.99
CA GLY A 158 2.16 10.69 19.94
C GLY A 158 0.92 9.91 20.42
N GLU A 159 -0.18 9.95 19.66
CA GLU A 159 -1.44 9.25 19.93
C GLU A 159 -2.14 8.84 18.62
N ILE A 160 -3.20 8.02 18.74
CA ILE A 160 -4.07 7.65 17.62
C ILE A 160 -5.41 8.36 17.83
N THR A 161 -5.69 9.35 16.99
CA THR A 161 -6.95 10.10 17.04
C THR A 161 -8.07 9.36 16.31
N LEU A 162 -9.33 9.61 16.69
CA LEU A 162 -10.48 8.98 16.02
C LEU A 162 -10.55 9.33 14.52
N TRP A 163 -10.27 10.59 14.16
CA TRP A 163 -10.28 11.00 12.74
C TRP A 163 -9.23 10.25 11.92
N SER A 164 -8.08 9.90 12.51
CA SER A 164 -7.02 9.14 11.82
C SER A 164 -7.45 7.70 11.52
N ILE A 165 -8.32 7.12 12.36
CA ILE A 165 -8.92 5.81 12.11
C ILE A 165 -9.84 5.89 10.90
N TYR A 166 -10.66 6.94 10.78
CA TYR A 166 -11.49 7.12 9.57
C TYR A 166 -10.63 7.28 8.31
N LEU A 167 -9.55 8.06 8.37
CA LEU A 167 -8.61 8.18 7.25
C LEU A 167 -7.98 6.82 6.88
N ALA A 168 -7.54 6.05 7.88
CA ALA A 168 -6.96 4.72 7.72
C ALA A 168 -7.94 3.71 7.12
N MET A 169 -9.20 3.71 7.59
CA MET A 169 -10.25 2.85 7.05
C MET A 169 -10.57 3.20 5.60
N GLY A 170 -10.59 4.49 5.26
CA GLY A 170 -10.75 4.95 3.88
C GLY A 170 -9.63 4.43 2.97
N VAL A 171 -8.37 4.56 3.41
CA VAL A 171 -7.21 4.01 2.68
C VAL A 171 -7.30 2.50 2.56
N MET A 172 -7.69 1.79 3.62
CA MET A 172 -7.82 0.33 3.60
C MET A 172 -8.81 -0.13 2.54
N PHE A 173 -10.00 0.45 2.49
CA PHE A 173 -11.03 0.08 1.52
C PHE A 173 -10.69 0.52 0.11
N TRP A 174 -10.05 1.68 -0.06
CA TRP A 174 -9.54 2.13 -1.35
C TRP A 174 -8.52 1.13 -1.92
N VAL A 175 -7.54 0.74 -1.11
CA VAL A 175 -6.50 -0.21 -1.50
C VAL A 175 -7.05 -1.58 -1.79
N ALA A 176 -7.94 -2.08 -0.93
CA ALA A 176 -8.58 -3.37 -1.17
C ALA A 176 -9.41 -3.34 -2.47
N GLY A 177 -10.09 -2.23 -2.78
CA GLY A 177 -10.92 -2.12 -3.97
C GLY A 177 -10.09 -2.09 -5.27
N PHE A 178 -9.02 -1.29 -5.36
CA PHE A 178 -8.22 -1.27 -6.58
C PHE A 178 -7.38 -2.55 -6.73
N ASP A 179 -6.97 -3.20 -5.63
CA ASP A 179 -6.24 -4.47 -5.68
C ASP A 179 -7.14 -5.62 -6.18
N LEU A 180 -8.44 -5.57 -5.87
CA LEU A 180 -9.43 -6.44 -6.49
C LEU A 180 -9.52 -6.26 -8.01
N LEU A 181 -9.52 -5.01 -8.48
CA LEU A 181 -9.48 -4.73 -9.92
C LEU A 181 -8.17 -5.21 -10.56
N TYR A 182 -7.05 -5.02 -9.86
CA TYR A 182 -5.72 -5.44 -10.32
C TYR A 182 -5.61 -6.96 -10.47
N SER A 183 -6.14 -7.70 -9.50
CA SER A 183 -6.10 -9.17 -9.44
C SER A 183 -7.01 -9.86 -10.48
N LEU A 184 -7.88 -9.12 -11.18
CA LEU A 184 -8.61 -9.64 -12.34
C LEU A 184 -7.67 -10.17 -13.44
N GLN A 185 -6.44 -9.65 -13.52
CA GLN A 185 -5.43 -10.09 -14.48
C GLN A 185 -4.91 -11.51 -14.21
N ASP A 186 -4.96 -11.96 -12.96
CA ASP A 186 -4.37 -13.22 -12.53
C ASP A 186 -5.42 -14.34 -12.32
N ILE A 187 -6.70 -14.14 -12.71
CA ILE A 187 -7.80 -15.10 -12.46
C ILE A 187 -7.45 -16.53 -12.90
N GLU A 188 -7.02 -16.72 -14.14
CA GLU A 188 -6.79 -18.04 -14.70
C GLU A 188 -5.55 -18.70 -14.10
N PHE A 189 -4.52 -17.91 -13.79
CA PHE A 189 -3.33 -18.38 -13.09
C PHE A 189 -3.67 -18.84 -11.66
N ASP A 190 -4.42 -18.03 -10.93
CA ASP A 190 -4.83 -18.30 -9.55
C ASP A 190 -5.70 -19.55 -9.48
N LYS A 191 -6.64 -19.74 -10.41
CA LYS A 191 -7.44 -20.98 -10.50
C LYS A 191 -6.58 -22.20 -10.78
N ALA A 192 -5.65 -22.11 -11.73
CA ALA A 192 -4.81 -23.24 -12.12
C ALA A 192 -3.86 -23.69 -11.00
N HIS A 193 -3.45 -22.78 -10.11
CA HIS A 193 -2.51 -23.05 -9.03
C HIS A 193 -3.17 -23.10 -7.64
N GLY A 194 -4.50 -23.11 -7.57
CA GLY A 194 -5.25 -23.23 -6.31
C GLY A 194 -5.06 -22.05 -5.36
N LEU A 195 -4.77 -20.85 -5.87
CA LEU A 195 -4.60 -19.64 -5.06
C LEU A 195 -5.94 -19.04 -4.63
N HIS A 196 -5.98 -18.51 -3.42
CA HIS A 196 -7.19 -18.00 -2.79
C HIS A 196 -7.37 -16.49 -3.04
N SER A 197 -7.85 -16.10 -4.22
CA SER A 197 -8.21 -14.71 -4.54
C SER A 197 -9.72 -14.54 -4.69
N ILE A 198 -10.23 -13.33 -4.44
CA ILE A 198 -11.65 -13.02 -4.69
C ILE A 198 -12.00 -13.24 -6.18
N PRO A 199 -11.19 -12.79 -7.15
CA PRO A 199 -11.41 -13.09 -8.56
C PRO A 199 -11.45 -14.58 -8.89
N SER A 200 -10.55 -15.40 -8.33
CA SER A 200 -10.52 -16.84 -8.62
C SER A 200 -11.78 -17.56 -8.11
N LYS A 201 -12.30 -17.12 -6.95
CA LYS A 201 -13.48 -17.72 -6.30
C LYS A 201 -14.83 -17.23 -6.85
N PHE A 202 -14.95 -15.93 -7.13
CA PHE A 202 -16.24 -15.31 -7.45
C PHE A 202 -16.37 -14.87 -8.91
N GLY A 203 -15.27 -14.88 -9.68
CA GLY A 203 -15.23 -14.43 -11.06
C GLY A 203 -15.22 -12.91 -11.20
N ALA A 204 -15.02 -12.44 -12.44
CA ALA A 204 -14.79 -11.03 -12.73
C ALA A 204 -15.99 -10.13 -12.34
N ASN A 205 -17.21 -10.51 -12.71
CA ASN A 205 -18.40 -9.67 -12.47
C ASN A 205 -18.67 -9.40 -10.98
N LYS A 206 -18.58 -10.43 -10.13
CA LYS A 206 -18.76 -10.27 -8.68
C LYS A 206 -17.59 -9.50 -8.06
N THR A 207 -16.38 -9.71 -8.53
CA THR A 207 -15.19 -8.96 -8.09
C THR A 207 -15.34 -7.47 -8.37
N MET A 208 -15.80 -7.09 -9.56
CA MET A 208 -16.10 -5.69 -9.90
C MET A 208 -17.11 -5.08 -8.92
N TRP A 209 -18.18 -5.81 -8.56
CA TRP A 209 -19.17 -5.35 -7.57
C TRP A 209 -18.58 -5.20 -6.17
N ILE A 210 -17.77 -6.15 -5.71
CA ILE A 210 -17.09 -6.07 -4.41
C ILE A 210 -16.14 -4.87 -4.38
N ALA A 211 -15.38 -4.65 -5.46
CA ALA A 211 -14.50 -3.48 -5.58
C ALA A 211 -15.27 -2.15 -5.55
N ARG A 212 -16.47 -2.08 -6.17
CA ARG A 212 -17.36 -0.90 -6.05
C ARG A 212 -17.80 -0.67 -4.62
N LEU A 213 -18.19 -1.74 -3.91
CA LEU A 213 -18.60 -1.64 -2.51
C LEU A 213 -17.45 -1.16 -1.62
N PHE A 214 -16.23 -1.65 -1.84
CA PHE A 214 -15.06 -1.18 -1.13
C PHE A 214 -14.77 0.30 -1.43
N HIS A 215 -14.78 0.72 -2.69
CA HIS A 215 -14.60 2.15 -3.03
C HIS A 215 -15.71 3.04 -2.47
N PHE A 216 -16.95 2.56 -2.38
CA PHE A 216 -18.02 3.26 -1.68
C PHE A 216 -17.68 3.48 -0.19
N PHE A 217 -17.25 2.42 0.51
CA PHE A 217 -16.82 2.56 1.91
C PHE A 217 -15.60 3.48 2.05
N ALA A 218 -14.66 3.47 1.11
CA ALA A 218 -13.53 4.39 1.12
C ALA A 218 -13.99 5.86 1.16
N ILE A 219 -14.94 6.22 0.28
CA ILE A 219 -15.52 7.57 0.23
C ILE A 219 -16.28 7.90 1.53
N VAL A 220 -17.05 6.96 2.08
CA VAL A 220 -17.77 7.17 3.35
C VAL A 220 -16.80 7.46 4.51
N PHE A 221 -15.73 6.67 4.62
CA PHE A 221 -14.74 6.86 5.67
C PHE A 221 -13.91 8.14 5.49
N TRP A 222 -13.55 8.50 4.25
CA TRP A 222 -12.89 9.79 4.02
C TRP A 222 -13.81 10.97 4.31
N ALA A 223 -15.11 10.89 4.00
CA ALA A 223 -16.07 11.92 4.40
C ALA A 223 -16.18 12.03 5.93
N ALA A 224 -16.21 10.90 6.64
CA ALA A 224 -16.19 10.88 8.11
C ALA A 224 -14.90 11.48 8.68
N PHE A 225 -13.74 11.23 8.06
CA PHE A 225 -12.47 11.88 8.38
C PHE A 225 -12.56 13.40 8.23
N VAL A 226 -13.05 13.91 7.10
CA VAL A 226 -13.19 15.36 6.84
C VAL A 226 -14.03 16.03 7.92
N VAL A 227 -15.17 15.42 8.29
CA VAL A 227 -16.05 15.94 9.35
C VAL A 227 -15.37 15.87 10.72
N ALA A 228 -14.80 14.72 11.08
CA ALA A 228 -14.20 14.51 12.40
C ALA A 228 -12.92 15.32 12.64
N ALA A 229 -12.17 15.62 11.58
CA ALA A 229 -10.98 16.48 11.63
C ALA A 229 -11.31 17.98 11.47
N GLY A 230 -12.58 18.35 11.29
CA GLY A 230 -13.00 19.75 11.12
C GLY A 230 -12.48 20.41 9.84
N LEU A 231 -12.25 19.62 8.78
CA LEU A 231 -11.72 20.11 7.52
C LEU A 231 -12.82 20.72 6.64
N ALA A 232 -12.48 21.80 5.93
CA ALA A 232 -13.44 22.62 5.19
C ALA A 232 -13.36 22.37 3.67
N PHE A 233 -13.56 23.44 2.89
CA PHE A 233 -13.76 23.43 1.44
C PHE A 233 -12.82 22.51 0.64
N TRP A 234 -11.51 22.60 0.84
CA TRP A 234 -10.54 21.84 0.06
C TRP A 234 -10.66 20.33 0.28
N ALA A 235 -10.90 19.91 1.52
CA ALA A 235 -11.04 18.50 1.84
C ALA A 235 -12.36 17.92 1.31
N GLN A 236 -13.44 18.71 1.31
CA GLN A 236 -14.70 18.32 0.67
C GLN A 236 -14.55 18.17 -0.85
N LEU A 237 -13.80 19.08 -1.49
CA LEU A 237 -13.50 18.99 -2.92
C LEU A 237 -12.66 17.74 -3.25
N ALA A 238 -11.72 17.38 -2.38
CA ALA A 238 -10.93 16.15 -2.52
C ALA A 238 -11.80 14.87 -2.48
N ILE A 239 -12.88 14.86 -1.69
CA ILE A 239 -13.86 13.75 -1.67
C ILE A 239 -14.62 13.65 -3.01
N VAL A 240 -15.08 14.78 -3.54
CA VAL A 240 -15.77 14.82 -4.84
C VAL A 240 -14.84 14.34 -5.95
N PHE A 241 -13.60 14.84 -5.97
CA PHE A 241 -12.57 14.40 -6.92
C PHE A 241 -12.30 12.90 -6.81
N SER A 242 -12.12 12.39 -5.59
CA SER A 242 -11.89 10.97 -5.34
C SER A 242 -13.05 10.11 -5.83
N THR A 243 -14.29 10.56 -5.62
CA THR A 243 -15.50 9.87 -6.09
C THR A 243 -15.53 9.76 -7.61
N ILE A 244 -15.23 10.87 -8.32
CA ILE A 244 -15.14 10.89 -9.78
C ILE A 244 -14.03 9.95 -10.25
N MET A 245 -12.87 9.97 -9.59
CA MET A 245 -11.72 9.15 -10.00
C MET A 245 -11.97 7.65 -9.82
N LEU A 246 -12.53 7.23 -8.69
CA LEU A 246 -12.89 5.84 -8.47
C LEU A 246 -14.02 5.41 -9.42
N GLY A 247 -14.99 6.28 -9.72
CA GLY A 247 -16.00 6.01 -10.74
C GLY A 247 -15.40 5.82 -12.13
N TYR A 248 -14.43 6.66 -12.51
CA TYR A 248 -13.70 6.54 -13.77
C TYR A 248 -12.88 5.25 -13.82
N GLU A 249 -12.20 4.88 -12.74
CA GLU A 249 -11.45 3.63 -12.63
C GLU A 249 -12.34 2.41 -12.97
N HIS A 250 -13.52 2.33 -12.34
CA HIS A 250 -14.50 1.30 -12.60
C HIS A 250 -15.00 1.31 -14.04
N TYR A 251 -15.23 2.48 -14.63
CA TYR A 251 -15.64 2.60 -16.03
C TYR A 251 -14.59 2.05 -17.00
N ILE A 252 -13.32 2.41 -16.82
CA ILE A 252 -12.25 1.99 -17.73
C ILE A 252 -12.05 0.47 -17.65
N VAL A 253 -11.96 -0.07 -16.43
CA VAL A 253 -11.74 -1.50 -16.22
C VAL A 253 -12.92 -2.31 -16.75
N ASN A 254 -14.16 -1.87 -16.50
CA ASN A 254 -15.34 -2.57 -17.00
C ASN A 254 -15.46 -2.54 -18.54
N LYS A 255 -14.90 -1.52 -19.20
CA LYS A 255 -14.89 -1.41 -20.66
C LYS A 255 -13.81 -2.26 -21.31
N ASP A 256 -12.66 -2.40 -20.66
CA ASP A 256 -11.48 -3.03 -21.23
C ASP A 256 -10.48 -3.46 -20.14
N PHE A 257 -10.39 -4.76 -19.87
CA PHE A 257 -9.46 -5.31 -18.88
C PHE A 257 -7.98 -5.12 -19.25
N THR A 258 -7.64 -4.83 -20.51
CA THR A 258 -6.24 -4.50 -20.86
C THR A 258 -5.78 -3.17 -20.27
N LYS A 259 -6.72 -2.34 -19.78
CA LYS A 259 -6.43 -1.04 -19.17
C LYS A 259 -6.26 -1.08 -17.65
N ILE A 260 -6.27 -2.26 -17.04
CA ILE A 260 -6.12 -2.42 -15.59
C ILE A 260 -4.84 -1.75 -15.08
N ASP A 261 -3.71 -1.86 -15.79
CA ASP A 261 -2.47 -1.20 -15.37
C ASP A 261 -2.59 0.34 -15.40
N LYS A 262 -3.30 0.90 -16.39
CA LYS A 262 -3.56 2.35 -16.45
C LYS A 262 -4.48 2.79 -15.32
N ALA A 263 -5.54 2.04 -15.04
CA ALA A 263 -6.43 2.30 -13.92
C ALA A 263 -5.66 2.25 -12.59
N PHE A 264 -4.89 1.18 -12.37
CA PHE A 264 -4.12 0.95 -11.16
C PHE A 264 -3.04 2.02 -10.92
N PHE A 265 -2.21 2.35 -11.90
CA PHE A 265 -1.08 3.27 -11.68
C PHE A 265 -1.43 4.73 -11.87
N THR A 266 -2.22 5.06 -12.90
CA THR A 266 -2.48 6.45 -13.25
C THR A 266 -3.59 7.03 -12.40
N VAL A 267 -4.76 6.36 -12.34
CA VAL A 267 -5.92 6.91 -11.64
C VAL A 267 -5.69 6.97 -10.14
N ASN A 268 -5.25 5.88 -9.52
CA ASN A 268 -4.94 5.87 -8.08
C ASN A 268 -3.73 6.76 -7.73
N GLY A 269 -2.81 6.98 -8.68
CA GLY A 269 -1.65 7.85 -8.46
C GLY A 269 -2.06 9.31 -8.37
N TYR A 270 -2.92 9.75 -9.29
CA TYR A 270 -3.53 11.08 -9.24
C TYR A 270 -4.45 11.24 -8.04
N LEU A 271 -5.25 10.23 -7.70
CA LEU A 271 -6.09 10.25 -6.51
C LEU A 271 -5.27 10.51 -5.26
N GLY A 272 -4.22 9.70 -5.03
CA GLY A 272 -3.37 9.85 -3.85
C GLY A 272 -2.63 11.19 -3.79
N PHE A 273 -2.28 11.79 -4.93
CA PHE A 273 -1.58 13.08 -4.95
C PHE A 273 -2.49 14.30 -4.77
N VAL A 274 -3.71 14.25 -5.30
CA VAL A 274 -4.67 15.36 -5.25
C VAL A 274 -5.46 15.37 -3.94
N PHE A 275 -5.71 14.20 -3.35
CA PHE A 275 -6.34 14.07 -2.05
C PHE A 275 -5.45 14.65 -0.94
#